data_AF-A0A7J6LW12-F1
#
_entry.id   AF-A0A7J6LW12-F1
#
_cell.length_a   1.000
_cell.length_b   1.000
_cell.length_c   1.000
_cell.angle_alpha   90.00
_cell.angle_beta   90.00
_cell.angle_gamma   90.00
#
_symmetry.space_group_name_H-M   'P 1'
#
loop_
_entity.id
_entity.type
_entity.pdbx_description
1 polymer ?
#
loop_
_entity_poly.entity_id
_entity_poly.type
_entity_poly.pdbx_seq_one_letter_code
_entity_poly.pdbx_strand_id
1 'polypeptide(L)'
;MTYQIIDGKKVAEEVRAELKQLGEEMQASHGVTPGIAVILVGERPDSATYVRMKKKAAAEVGFISREKLLPDTCSEEEVLAAVSRFNADPEVHGILVQLPLPPHISEQKVLGRIMIEKDVDGFDPANIGALALKGVEPKAISCTPYGVIELLRRYKIEMAGKNAVVVGRSNIVGMPVALLLIHENATVTVCHSKTKDLPEVVRRADIVVAAIGRAKFIKGDWVKEGAVVIDVGINSVEDSTKKSGYRLVGDVDYDEVKEHCSYITPVPGGVGPMTIAMLLKNTPVIGVRHFADSRAMSKSAEEALQSIKEAREKAHKLKLNAMSKKERRKFPGNFMNFKLGGGRPEFYHIERNQNGRIFEPDHVFEIVVYGTKNNCQATVINKSWNRRTVSLTNAGRVGIRKCKRKGNKTAERIGQSVAKKMRRLGVTCADLRFRYLMRQSSIFIMAVLRVC
;
A
#
# COMPACT_ATOMS: atom_id res chain seq x y z
N MET A 1 26.22 17.99 -27.81
CA MET A 1 26.01 16.57 -28.15
C MET A 1 24.56 16.36 -28.57
N THR A 2 24.18 15.22 -29.15
CA THR A 2 22.75 14.94 -29.45
C THR A 2 22.11 14.26 -28.23
N TYR A 3 21.23 14.97 -27.52
CA TYR A 3 20.48 14.40 -26.39
C TYR A 3 19.24 13.62 -26.90
N GLN A 4 18.73 12.71 -26.07
CA GLN A 4 17.46 12.01 -26.31
C GLN A 4 16.38 12.50 -25.34
N ILE A 5 15.16 12.65 -25.86
CA ILE A 5 14.00 13.02 -25.05
C ILE A 5 13.41 11.76 -24.42
N ILE A 6 13.30 11.75 -23.09
CA ILE A 6 12.52 10.75 -22.37
C ILE A 6 11.03 11.15 -22.45
N ASP A 7 10.36 10.68 -23.50
CA ASP A 7 8.94 10.85 -23.72
C ASP A 7 8.13 9.97 -22.77
N GLY A 8 7.69 10.54 -21.65
CA GLY A 8 6.88 9.84 -20.67
C GLY A 8 5.41 9.74 -21.05
N LYS A 9 4.93 10.53 -22.02
CA LYS A 9 3.58 10.34 -22.57
C LYS A 9 3.51 9.03 -23.34
N LYS A 10 4.51 8.77 -24.20
CA LYS A 10 4.63 7.52 -24.95
C LYS A 10 4.71 6.32 -24.00
N VAL A 11 5.61 6.36 -23.02
CA VAL A 11 5.75 5.24 -22.06
C VAL A 11 4.46 5.04 -21.24
N ALA A 12 3.78 6.12 -20.85
CA ALA A 12 2.52 6.02 -20.13
C ALA A 12 1.42 5.36 -21.00
N GLU A 13 1.40 5.63 -22.30
CA GLU A 13 0.48 4.96 -23.26
C GLU A 13 0.75 3.46 -23.36
N GLU A 14 2.02 3.06 -23.47
CA GLU A 14 2.44 1.64 -23.48
C GLU A 14 2.00 0.93 -22.19
N VAL A 15 2.26 1.54 -21.02
CA VAL A 15 1.84 0.98 -19.73
C VAL A 15 0.31 0.85 -19.65
N ARG A 16 -0.45 1.83 -20.14
CA ARG A 16 -1.93 1.73 -20.15
C ARG A 16 -2.41 0.60 -21.06
N ALA A 17 -1.77 0.39 -22.21
CA ALA A 17 -2.11 -0.73 -23.08
C ALA A 17 -1.86 -2.09 -22.39
N GLU A 18 -0.74 -2.25 -21.70
CA GLU A 18 -0.43 -3.44 -20.89
C GLU A 18 -1.47 -3.64 -19.76
N LEU A 19 -1.86 -2.56 -19.08
CA LEU A 19 -2.84 -2.62 -18.00
C LEU A 19 -4.26 -2.95 -18.49
N LYS A 20 -4.62 -2.52 -19.69
CA LYS A 20 -5.89 -2.90 -20.32
C LYS A 20 -5.96 -4.41 -20.52
N GLN A 21 -4.90 -5.01 -21.08
CA GLN A 21 -4.82 -6.46 -21.25
C GLN A 21 -4.90 -7.17 -19.90
N LEU A 22 -4.16 -6.69 -18.89
CA LEU A 22 -4.22 -7.25 -17.53
C LEU A 22 -5.64 -7.15 -16.93
N GLY A 23 -6.33 -6.03 -17.13
CA GLY A 23 -7.70 -5.84 -16.67
C GLY A 23 -8.69 -6.81 -17.32
N GLU A 24 -8.58 -7.00 -18.64
CA GLU A 24 -9.37 -7.97 -19.40
C GLU A 24 -9.10 -9.41 -18.93
N GLU A 25 -7.83 -9.78 -18.72
CA GLU A 25 -7.43 -11.08 -18.19
C GLU A 25 -7.96 -11.33 -16.77
N MET A 26 -7.89 -10.31 -15.90
CA MET A 26 -8.43 -10.37 -14.54
C MET A 26 -9.96 -10.55 -14.56
N GLN A 27 -10.65 -9.85 -15.45
CA GLN A 27 -12.10 -9.98 -15.58
C GLN A 27 -12.46 -11.38 -16.11
N ALA A 28 -11.76 -11.89 -17.12
CA ALA A 28 -12.03 -13.21 -17.69
C ALA A 28 -11.71 -14.35 -16.71
N SER A 29 -10.56 -14.29 -16.03
CA SER A 29 -10.06 -15.37 -15.16
C SER A 29 -10.65 -15.31 -13.76
N HIS A 30 -10.97 -14.10 -13.28
CA HIS A 30 -11.34 -13.85 -11.89
C HIS A 30 -12.64 -13.08 -11.71
N GLY A 31 -13.36 -12.70 -12.77
CA GLY A 31 -14.61 -11.94 -12.67
C GLY A 31 -14.44 -10.63 -11.91
N VAL A 32 -13.22 -10.07 -11.91
CA VAL A 32 -12.86 -8.87 -11.16
C VAL A 32 -12.39 -7.81 -12.14
N THR A 33 -13.03 -6.64 -12.06
CA THR A 33 -12.56 -5.42 -12.70
C THR A 33 -11.87 -4.56 -11.64
N PRO A 34 -10.59 -4.19 -11.81
CA PRO A 34 -9.92 -3.25 -10.91
C PRO A 34 -10.68 -1.93 -10.82
N GLY A 35 -10.62 -1.29 -9.66
CA GLY A 35 -11.51 -0.19 -9.32
C GLY A 35 -10.79 0.85 -8.50
N ILE A 36 -10.91 2.11 -8.90
CA ILE A 36 -10.23 3.24 -8.28
C ILE A 36 -11.24 4.31 -7.89
N ALA A 37 -11.09 4.84 -6.69
CA ALA A 37 -11.86 5.95 -6.17
C ALA A 37 -10.97 7.19 -6.02
N VAL A 38 -11.47 8.33 -6.50
CA VAL A 38 -10.78 9.62 -6.39
C VAL A 38 -11.60 10.59 -5.54
N ILE A 39 -10.98 11.18 -4.53
CA ILE A 39 -11.55 12.26 -3.73
C ILE A 39 -10.87 13.57 -4.13
N LEU A 40 -11.68 14.56 -4.52
CA LEU A 40 -11.25 15.91 -4.81
C LEU A 40 -11.95 16.88 -3.85
N VAL A 41 -11.18 17.79 -3.27
CA VAL A 41 -11.70 18.86 -2.42
C VAL A 41 -11.37 20.21 -3.06
N GLY A 42 -12.40 21.03 -3.29
CA GLY A 42 -12.30 22.33 -3.95
C GLY A 42 -12.28 22.25 -5.48
N GLU A 43 -12.16 23.43 -6.10
CA GLU A 43 -12.34 23.63 -7.56
C GLU A 43 -11.07 24.12 -8.26
N ARG A 44 -9.88 23.90 -7.68
CA ARG A 44 -8.64 24.36 -8.30
C ARG A 44 -8.53 23.86 -9.76
N PRO A 45 -8.36 24.75 -10.77
CA PRO A 45 -8.42 24.37 -12.18
C PRO A 45 -7.37 23.33 -12.61
N ASP A 46 -6.18 23.36 -11.99
CA ASP A 46 -5.10 22.39 -12.16
C ASP A 46 -5.50 21.00 -11.64
N SER A 47 -6.08 20.93 -10.44
CA SER A 47 -6.58 19.69 -9.83
C SER A 47 -7.72 19.07 -10.64
N ALA A 48 -8.68 19.87 -11.12
CA ALA A 48 -9.80 19.38 -11.92
C ALA A 48 -9.34 18.75 -13.26
N THR A 49 -8.34 19.35 -13.90
CA THR A 49 -7.73 18.79 -15.11
C THR A 49 -7.06 17.45 -14.83
N TYR A 50 -6.32 17.34 -13.72
CA TYR A 50 -5.64 16.12 -13.32
C TYR A 50 -6.63 14.97 -13.03
N VAL A 51 -7.75 15.28 -12.35
CA VAL A 51 -8.81 14.30 -12.07
C VAL A 51 -9.49 13.83 -13.36
N ARG A 52 -9.78 14.75 -14.28
CA ARG A 52 -10.33 14.40 -15.60
C ARG A 52 -9.39 13.46 -16.37
N MET A 53 -8.09 13.70 -16.33
CA MET A 53 -7.09 12.81 -16.95
C MET A 53 -7.06 11.44 -16.30
N LYS A 54 -7.13 11.35 -14.96
CA LYS A 54 -7.19 10.07 -14.22
C LYS A 54 -8.44 9.27 -14.58
N LYS A 55 -9.60 9.92 -14.63
CA LYS A 55 -10.87 9.31 -15.04
C LYS A 55 -10.81 8.77 -16.47
N LYS A 56 -10.28 9.57 -17.39
CA LYS A 56 -10.08 9.15 -18.78
C LYS A 56 -9.15 7.95 -18.87
N ALA A 57 -8.01 7.98 -18.18
CA ALA A 57 -7.04 6.90 -18.18
C ALA A 57 -7.60 5.61 -17.56
N ALA A 58 -8.38 5.70 -16.48
CA ALA A 58 -9.07 4.56 -15.88
C ALA A 58 -10.09 3.93 -16.85
N ALA A 59 -10.86 4.76 -17.57
CA ALA A 59 -11.79 4.30 -18.59
C ALA A 59 -11.07 3.65 -19.78
N GLU A 60 -9.93 4.21 -20.23
CA GLU A 60 -9.10 3.66 -21.31
C GLU A 60 -8.62 2.23 -21.02
N VAL A 61 -8.32 1.92 -19.76
CA VAL A 61 -7.88 0.57 -19.32
C VAL A 61 -9.03 -0.33 -18.85
N GLY A 62 -10.28 0.14 -18.92
CA GLY A 62 -11.46 -0.62 -18.51
C GLY A 62 -11.65 -0.77 -17.00
N PHE A 63 -11.04 0.08 -16.18
CA PHE A 63 -11.18 0.03 -14.72
C PHE A 63 -12.44 0.76 -14.25
N ILE A 64 -13.04 0.30 -13.16
CA ILE A 64 -14.13 0.99 -12.47
C ILE A 64 -13.56 2.29 -11.90
N SER A 65 -14.21 3.42 -12.19
CA SER A 65 -13.84 4.72 -11.64
C SER A 65 -14.99 5.27 -10.80
N ARG A 66 -14.69 5.60 -9.54
CA ARG A 66 -15.59 6.30 -8.62
C ARG A 66 -14.98 7.65 -8.28
N GLU A 67 -15.82 8.66 -8.07
CA GLU A 67 -15.36 9.98 -7.67
C GLU A 67 -16.21 10.54 -6.54
N LYS A 68 -15.57 11.32 -5.68
CA LYS A 68 -16.24 12.17 -4.69
C LYS A 68 -15.66 13.57 -4.80
N LEU A 69 -16.49 14.48 -5.29
CA LEU A 69 -16.20 15.90 -5.33
C LEU A 69 -16.78 16.54 -4.06
N LEU A 70 -15.95 17.30 -3.36
CA LEU A 70 -16.31 18.05 -2.17
C LEU A 70 -15.96 19.53 -2.41
N PRO A 71 -16.79 20.49 -1.94
CA PRO A 71 -16.45 21.90 -2.03
C PRO A 71 -15.21 22.19 -1.16
N ASP A 72 -14.54 23.31 -1.43
CA ASP A 72 -13.41 23.77 -0.61
C ASP A 72 -13.84 24.10 0.83
N THR A 73 -15.10 24.47 1.03
CA THR A 73 -15.72 24.71 2.34
C THR A 73 -16.06 23.46 3.14
N CYS A 74 -15.82 22.25 2.60
CA CYS A 74 -16.16 21.01 3.31
C CYS A 74 -15.34 20.86 4.61
N SER A 75 -15.91 20.14 5.58
CA SER A 75 -15.24 19.82 6.83
C SER A 75 -14.25 18.65 6.66
N GLU A 76 -13.26 18.56 7.57
CA GLU A 76 -12.33 17.43 7.59
C GLU A 76 -13.06 16.08 7.78
N GLU A 77 -14.12 16.07 8.59
CA GLU A 77 -14.96 14.90 8.84
C GLU A 77 -15.67 14.41 7.58
N GLU A 78 -16.10 15.32 6.69
CA GLU A 78 -16.73 14.95 5.42
C GLU A 78 -15.74 14.23 4.49
N VAL A 79 -14.50 14.70 4.44
CA VAL A 79 -13.42 14.04 3.68
C VAL A 79 -13.11 12.67 4.29
N LEU A 80 -12.97 12.58 5.61
CA LEU A 80 -12.71 11.31 6.31
C LEU A 80 -13.86 10.31 6.14
N ALA A 81 -15.11 10.78 6.09
CA ALA A 81 -16.28 9.95 5.81
C ALA A 81 -16.25 9.41 4.38
N ALA A 82 -15.88 10.24 3.39
CA ALA A 82 -15.69 9.81 2.01
C ALA A 82 -14.61 8.74 1.89
N VAL A 83 -13.44 8.94 2.51
CA VAL A 83 -12.37 7.93 2.56
C VAL A 83 -12.87 6.63 3.21
N SER A 84 -13.59 6.74 4.34
CA SER A 84 -14.14 5.57 5.05
C SER A 84 -15.15 4.80 4.21
N ARG A 85 -15.98 5.49 3.43
CA ARG A 85 -16.94 4.87 2.51
C ARG A 85 -16.21 4.07 1.43
N PHE A 86 -15.21 4.65 0.77
CA PHE A 86 -14.43 3.94 -0.25
C PHE A 86 -13.56 2.82 0.33
N ASN A 87 -13.09 2.96 1.57
CA ASN A 87 -12.43 1.86 2.28
C ASN A 87 -13.37 0.65 2.44
N ALA A 88 -14.65 0.89 2.73
CA ALA A 88 -15.64 -0.17 2.92
C ALA A 88 -16.20 -0.75 1.60
N ASP A 89 -16.02 -0.06 0.48
CA ASP A 89 -16.56 -0.45 -0.82
C ASP A 89 -15.75 -1.62 -1.45
N PRO A 90 -16.34 -2.80 -1.67
CA PRO A 90 -15.65 -3.94 -2.25
C PRO A 90 -15.34 -3.80 -3.75
N GLU A 91 -15.96 -2.86 -4.46
CA GLU A 91 -15.63 -2.57 -5.88
C GLU A 91 -14.45 -1.60 -6.01
N VAL A 92 -14.03 -0.97 -4.90
CA VAL A 92 -12.91 -0.03 -4.86
C VAL A 92 -11.67 -0.75 -4.31
N HIS A 93 -10.63 -0.79 -5.13
CA HIS A 93 -9.35 -1.44 -4.84
C HIS A 93 -8.22 -0.44 -4.60
N GLY A 94 -8.41 0.80 -5.07
CA GLY A 94 -7.50 1.91 -4.84
C GLY A 94 -8.24 3.18 -4.46
N ILE A 95 -7.71 3.92 -3.51
CA ILE A 95 -8.20 5.23 -3.10
C ILE A 95 -7.09 6.24 -3.29
N LEU A 96 -7.45 7.34 -3.94
CA LEU A 96 -6.61 8.49 -4.16
C LEU A 96 -7.32 9.72 -3.59
N VAL A 97 -6.61 10.48 -2.76
CA VAL A 97 -7.03 11.82 -2.35
C VAL A 97 -6.16 12.82 -3.11
N GLN A 98 -6.78 13.68 -3.92
CA GLN A 98 -6.05 14.66 -4.70
C GLN A 98 -5.53 15.77 -3.78
N LEU A 99 -4.21 15.96 -3.79
CA LEU A 99 -3.51 17.01 -3.06
C LEU A 99 -3.22 18.24 -3.95
N PRO A 100 -2.97 19.42 -3.36
CA PRO A 100 -3.08 19.73 -1.93
C PRO A 100 -4.53 19.86 -1.47
N LEU A 101 -4.79 19.58 -0.18
CA LEU A 101 -6.09 19.86 0.43
C LEU A 101 -6.17 21.34 0.89
N PRO A 102 -7.39 21.88 1.11
CA PRO A 102 -7.54 23.18 1.74
C PRO A 102 -6.81 23.27 3.10
N PRO A 103 -6.26 24.45 3.48
CA PRO A 103 -5.40 24.58 4.67
C PRO A 103 -6.04 24.17 6.00
N HIS A 104 -7.38 24.22 6.11
CA HIS A 104 -8.11 23.81 7.31
C HIS A 104 -8.28 22.29 7.45
N ILE A 105 -7.88 21.50 6.45
CA ILE A 105 -7.99 20.04 6.44
C ILE A 105 -6.60 19.41 6.58
N SER A 106 -6.44 18.52 7.56
CA SER A 106 -5.17 17.82 7.76
C SER A 106 -4.97 16.71 6.72
N GLU A 107 -4.06 16.94 5.77
CA GLU A 107 -3.61 15.91 4.81
C GLU A 107 -3.13 14.64 5.53
N GLN A 108 -2.41 14.78 6.64
CA GLN A 108 -1.90 13.64 7.40
C GLN A 108 -3.03 12.75 7.94
N LYS A 109 -4.10 13.34 8.50
CA LYS A 109 -5.24 12.56 9.00
C LYS A 109 -6.02 11.91 7.86
N VAL A 110 -6.20 12.63 6.75
CA VAL A 110 -6.93 12.13 5.59
C VAL A 110 -6.18 10.97 4.92
N LEU A 111 -4.89 11.13 4.65
CA LEU A 111 -4.05 10.08 4.06
C LEU A 111 -3.92 8.89 5.03
N GLY A 112 -3.73 9.14 6.33
CA GLY A 112 -3.67 8.10 7.36
C GLY A 112 -4.99 7.34 7.57
N ARG A 113 -6.11 7.82 6.99
CA ARG A 113 -7.40 7.13 7.02
C ARG A 113 -7.53 6.11 5.88
N ILE A 114 -6.74 6.20 4.82
CA ILE A 114 -6.75 5.25 3.71
C ILE A 114 -6.20 3.91 4.22
N MET A 115 -6.92 2.81 3.95
CA MET A 115 -6.37 1.48 4.27
C MET A 115 -5.14 1.21 3.42
N ILE A 116 -4.06 0.68 4.00
CA ILE A 116 -2.85 0.32 3.25
C ILE A 116 -3.14 -0.67 2.10
N GLU A 117 -4.17 -1.50 2.21
CA GLU A 117 -4.68 -2.37 1.14
C GLU A 117 -5.47 -1.65 0.05
N LYS A 118 -5.55 -0.31 0.10
CA LYS A 118 -6.18 0.54 -0.92
C LYS A 118 -5.36 1.81 -1.19
N ASP A 119 -4.21 1.97 -0.54
CA ASP A 119 -3.30 3.09 -0.74
C ASP A 119 -2.51 2.91 -2.04
N VAL A 120 -3.13 3.27 -3.17
CA VAL A 120 -2.52 3.17 -4.50
C VAL A 120 -1.48 4.25 -4.75
N ASP A 121 -1.45 5.32 -3.95
CA ASP A 121 -0.43 6.36 -4.01
C ASP A 121 0.81 6.01 -3.18
N GLY A 122 0.78 4.93 -2.39
CA GLY A 122 1.93 4.42 -1.66
C GLY A 122 2.47 5.40 -0.61
N PHE A 123 1.62 6.25 -0.04
CA PHE A 123 2.01 7.24 0.97
C PHE A 123 1.89 6.75 2.40
N ASP A 124 1.29 5.59 2.64
CA ASP A 124 1.29 4.95 3.96
C ASP A 124 2.75 4.77 4.45
N PRO A 125 3.08 5.19 5.67
CA PRO A 125 4.43 5.03 6.22
C PRO A 125 4.97 3.60 6.16
N ALA A 126 4.12 2.57 6.20
CA ALA A 126 4.55 1.19 6.06
C ALA A 126 4.98 0.83 4.62
N ASN A 127 4.42 1.48 3.59
CA ASN A 127 4.90 1.33 2.21
C ASN A 127 6.31 1.93 2.08
N ILE A 128 6.53 3.13 2.63
CA ILE A 128 7.84 3.77 2.63
C ILE A 128 8.85 3.00 3.49
N GLY A 129 8.42 2.52 4.66
CA GLY A 129 9.24 1.70 5.55
C GLY A 129 9.66 0.38 4.88
N ALA A 130 8.77 -0.26 4.11
CA ALA A 130 9.10 -1.43 3.32
C ALA A 130 10.16 -1.12 2.25
N LEU A 131 10.07 0.02 1.55
CA LEU A 131 11.12 0.46 0.63
C LEU A 131 12.47 0.68 1.31
N ALA A 132 12.52 1.06 2.59
CA ALA A 132 13.78 1.23 3.31
C ALA A 132 14.39 -0.10 3.81
N LEU A 133 13.61 -1.18 3.86
CA LEU A 133 14.02 -2.46 4.42
C LEU A 133 14.36 -3.48 3.32
N LYS A 134 15.59 -3.99 3.32
CA LYS A 134 16.02 -5.01 2.36
C LYS A 134 15.18 -6.29 2.52
N GLY A 135 14.62 -6.79 1.42
CA GLY A 135 13.83 -8.03 1.38
C GLY A 135 12.38 -7.90 1.85
N VAL A 136 11.92 -6.68 2.14
CA VAL A 136 10.53 -6.36 2.44
C VAL A 136 9.92 -5.66 1.22
N GLU A 137 8.85 -6.21 0.68
CA GLU A 137 8.15 -5.63 -0.46
C GLU A 137 7.00 -4.72 0.01
N PRO A 138 6.87 -3.50 -0.51
CA PRO A 138 5.74 -2.64 -0.19
C PRO A 138 4.43 -3.18 -0.80
N LYS A 139 3.29 -2.68 -0.30
CA LYS A 139 2.00 -2.96 -0.93
C LYS A 139 1.81 -2.15 -2.20
N ALA A 140 2.27 -0.91 -2.17
CA ALA A 140 2.31 0.01 -3.31
C ALA A 140 3.58 0.86 -3.25
N ILE A 141 4.07 1.27 -4.42
CA ILE A 141 5.19 2.21 -4.54
C ILE A 141 4.61 3.57 -4.91
N SER A 142 5.14 4.66 -4.34
CA SER A 142 4.66 6.00 -4.66
C SER A 142 4.70 6.28 -6.16
N CYS A 143 3.57 6.74 -6.72
CA CYS A 143 3.33 6.77 -8.16
C CYS A 143 4.36 7.55 -8.96
N THR A 144 4.71 8.76 -8.51
CA THR A 144 5.69 9.62 -9.19
C THR A 144 7.11 9.03 -9.14
N PRO A 145 7.66 8.65 -7.96
CA PRO A 145 8.91 7.89 -7.86
C PRO A 145 8.93 6.61 -8.70
N TYR A 146 7.84 5.85 -8.71
CA TYR A 146 7.74 4.65 -9.54
C TYR A 146 7.81 5.01 -11.03
N GLY A 147 7.15 6.10 -11.43
CA GLY A 147 7.18 6.61 -12.79
C GLY A 147 8.59 6.96 -13.25
N VAL A 148 9.40 7.59 -12.37
CA VAL A 148 10.82 7.88 -12.64
C VAL A 148 11.59 6.60 -12.93
N ILE A 149 11.48 5.59 -12.07
CA ILE A 149 12.20 4.32 -12.25
C ILE A 149 11.73 3.58 -13.50
N GLU A 150 10.43 3.58 -13.78
CA GLU A 150 9.87 2.95 -14.98
C GLU A 150 10.40 3.62 -16.25
N LEU A 151 10.50 4.96 -16.28
CA LEU A 151 11.13 5.68 -17.40
C LEU A 151 12.58 5.26 -17.60
N LEU A 152 13.39 5.24 -16.54
CA LEU A 152 14.78 4.81 -16.62
C LEU A 152 14.89 3.38 -17.17
N ARG A 153 14.06 2.45 -16.69
CA ARG A 153 14.04 1.05 -17.15
C ARG A 153 13.61 0.92 -18.62
N ARG A 154 12.55 1.62 -19.04
CA ARG A 154 12.00 1.56 -20.41
C ARG A 154 12.98 2.11 -21.44
N TYR A 155 13.73 3.14 -21.07
CA TYR A 155 14.83 3.69 -21.86
C TYR A 155 16.14 2.91 -21.71
N LYS A 156 16.14 1.80 -20.94
CA LYS A 156 17.31 0.94 -20.69
C LYS A 156 18.52 1.69 -20.13
N ILE A 157 18.24 2.69 -19.30
CA ILE A 157 19.25 3.48 -18.61
C ILE A 157 19.75 2.66 -17.42
N GLU A 158 21.02 2.28 -17.44
CA GLU A 158 21.65 1.54 -16.36
C GLU A 158 21.75 2.40 -15.10
N MET A 159 21.15 1.94 -14.00
CA MET A 159 21.20 2.61 -12.70
C MET A 159 22.24 2.00 -11.76
N ALA A 160 22.52 0.70 -11.91
CA ALA A 160 23.45 -0.02 -11.05
C ALA A 160 24.86 0.58 -11.14
N GLY A 161 25.46 0.88 -9.99
CA GLY A 161 26.79 1.47 -9.89
C GLY A 161 26.89 2.95 -10.30
N LYS A 162 25.81 3.58 -10.78
CA LYS A 162 25.78 5.00 -11.13
C LYS A 162 25.66 5.89 -9.90
N ASN A 163 26.20 7.10 -9.99
CA ASN A 163 25.97 8.15 -9.00
C ASN A 163 24.67 8.88 -9.34
N ALA A 164 23.64 8.70 -8.52
CA ALA A 164 22.38 9.40 -8.66
C ALA A 164 22.26 10.53 -7.62
N VAL A 165 21.89 11.72 -8.06
CA VAL A 165 21.60 12.87 -7.20
C VAL A 165 20.12 13.17 -7.27
N VAL A 166 19.44 13.12 -6.13
CA VAL A 166 18.05 13.53 -5.98
C VAL A 166 18.00 14.91 -5.35
N VAL A 167 17.60 15.92 -6.10
CA VAL A 167 17.43 17.30 -5.62
C VAL A 167 16.00 17.45 -5.11
N GLY A 168 15.83 17.36 -3.79
CA GLY A 168 14.54 17.33 -3.12
C GLY A 168 14.39 16.13 -2.20
N ARG A 169 13.79 16.34 -1.02
CA ARG A 169 13.60 15.31 0.02
C ARG A 169 12.17 15.26 0.55
N SER A 170 11.19 15.57 -0.30
CA SER A 170 9.78 15.49 0.07
C SER A 170 9.37 14.04 0.36
N ASN A 171 8.36 13.87 1.21
CA ASN A 171 7.82 12.54 1.55
C ASN A 171 7.15 11.85 0.35
N ILE A 172 6.66 12.63 -0.61
CA ILE A 172 5.88 12.14 -1.76
C ILE A 172 6.73 11.81 -3.00
N VAL A 173 7.91 12.42 -3.15
CA VAL A 173 8.76 12.23 -4.33
C VAL A 173 10.22 12.00 -3.96
N GLY A 174 10.87 12.97 -3.31
CA GLY A 174 12.32 12.97 -3.14
C GLY A 174 12.86 11.79 -2.34
N MET A 175 12.27 11.51 -1.17
CA MET A 175 12.71 10.38 -0.36
C MET A 175 12.39 9.02 -0.98
N PRO A 176 11.16 8.75 -1.50
CA PRO A 176 10.89 7.45 -2.11
C PRO A 176 11.70 7.19 -3.39
N VAL A 177 11.94 8.18 -4.25
CA VAL A 177 12.77 7.96 -5.46
C VAL A 177 14.22 7.67 -5.11
N ALA A 178 14.77 8.31 -4.07
CA ALA A 178 16.09 7.98 -3.56
C ALA A 178 16.19 6.52 -3.09
N LEU A 179 15.20 6.04 -2.34
CA LEU A 179 15.14 4.65 -1.90
C LEU A 179 15.03 3.68 -3.08
N LEU A 180 14.21 3.99 -4.08
CA LEU A 180 14.09 3.14 -5.26
C LEU A 180 15.39 3.10 -6.08
N LEU A 181 16.09 4.22 -6.24
CA LEU A 181 17.40 4.25 -6.90
C LEU A 181 18.43 3.39 -6.15
N ILE A 182 18.39 3.37 -4.81
CA ILE A 182 19.21 2.47 -3.99
C ILE A 182 18.84 0.99 -4.27
N HIS A 183 17.54 0.67 -4.39
CA HIS A 183 17.09 -0.68 -4.77
C HIS A 183 17.59 -1.10 -6.16
N GLU A 184 17.71 -0.15 -7.09
CA GLU A 184 18.32 -0.36 -8.41
C GLU A 184 19.87 -0.36 -8.37
N ASN A 185 20.47 -0.41 -7.18
CA ASN A 185 21.92 -0.45 -6.93
C ASN A 185 22.68 0.83 -7.32
N ALA A 186 22.03 1.98 -7.38
CA ALA A 186 22.71 3.27 -7.54
C ALA A 186 23.35 3.74 -6.23
N THR A 187 24.45 4.50 -6.33
CA THR A 187 24.98 5.29 -5.21
C THR A 187 24.21 6.61 -5.18
N VAL A 188 23.45 6.85 -4.10
CA VAL A 188 22.49 7.97 -4.07
C VAL A 188 22.92 9.07 -3.10
N THR A 189 22.92 10.32 -3.57
CA THR A 189 23.04 11.53 -2.75
C THR A 189 21.73 12.32 -2.78
N VAL A 190 21.18 12.65 -1.61
CA VAL A 190 19.94 13.44 -1.50
C VAL A 190 20.28 14.88 -1.13
N CYS A 191 19.92 15.81 -1.99
CA CYS A 191 20.14 17.24 -1.82
C CYS A 191 18.86 17.97 -1.35
N HIS A 192 19.05 19.12 -0.71
CA HIS A 192 17.96 19.95 -0.20
C HIS A 192 18.41 21.41 0.00
N SER A 193 17.51 22.26 0.51
CA SER A 193 17.73 23.70 0.74
C SER A 193 18.88 24.07 1.70
N LYS A 194 19.56 23.08 2.30
CA LYS A 194 20.70 23.27 3.21
C LYS A 194 21.97 22.57 2.71
N THR A 195 21.92 21.96 1.52
CA THR A 195 23.11 21.40 0.87
C THR A 195 24.04 22.55 0.50
N LYS A 196 25.28 22.48 0.97
CA LYS A 196 26.33 23.43 0.58
C LYS A 196 26.81 23.09 -0.82
N ASP A 197 27.05 24.11 -1.63
CA ASP A 197 27.53 23.98 -3.01
C ASP A 197 26.74 22.96 -3.83
N LEU A 198 25.42 23.15 -3.87
CA LEU A 198 24.52 22.29 -4.64
C LEU A 198 24.94 22.10 -6.11
N PRO A 199 25.43 23.12 -6.85
CA PRO A 199 25.91 22.94 -8.21
C PRO A 199 27.01 21.88 -8.33
N GLU A 200 27.97 21.89 -7.39
CA GLU A 200 29.07 20.93 -7.39
C GLU A 200 28.60 19.50 -7.15
N VAL A 201 27.67 19.31 -6.20
CA VAL A 201 27.09 17.98 -5.93
C VAL A 201 26.34 17.44 -7.16
N VAL A 202 25.53 18.27 -7.82
CA VAL A 202 24.80 17.88 -9.04
C VAL A 202 25.76 17.51 -10.17
N ARG A 203 26.91 18.20 -10.29
CA ARG A 203 27.91 17.97 -11.35
C ARG A 203 28.63 16.63 -11.25
N ARG A 204 28.51 15.92 -10.13
CA ARG A 204 29.05 14.55 -9.96
C ARG A 204 28.09 13.46 -10.41
N ALA A 205 26.84 13.80 -10.67
CA ALA A 205 25.77 12.84 -10.93
C ALA A 205 25.81 12.29 -12.35
N ASP A 206 25.67 10.97 -12.49
CA ASP A 206 25.31 10.32 -13.75
C ASP A 206 23.80 10.41 -13.99
N ILE A 207 23.00 10.45 -12.92
CA ILE A 207 21.53 10.58 -12.96
C ILE A 207 21.11 11.71 -12.01
N VAL A 208 20.40 12.71 -12.52
CA VAL A 208 19.83 13.81 -11.73
C VAL A 208 18.30 13.67 -11.70
N VAL A 209 17.71 13.64 -10.51
CA VAL A 209 16.25 13.73 -10.33
C VAL A 209 15.91 15.05 -9.64
N ALA A 210 15.23 15.96 -10.34
CA ALA A 210 14.84 17.27 -9.85
C ALA A 210 13.38 17.25 -9.34
N ALA A 211 13.17 17.49 -8.05
CA ALA A 211 11.86 17.41 -7.39
C ALA A 211 11.72 18.41 -6.24
N ILE A 212 11.89 19.71 -6.54
CA ILE A 212 11.86 20.81 -5.57
C ILE A 212 10.71 21.80 -5.78
N GLY A 213 10.01 21.77 -6.92
CA GLY A 213 8.91 22.69 -7.23
C GLY A 213 9.38 24.14 -7.34
N ARG A 214 10.48 24.37 -8.07
CA ARG A 214 11.01 25.71 -8.36
C ARG A 214 11.39 25.79 -9.83
N ALA A 215 10.64 26.60 -10.57
CA ALA A 215 10.82 26.79 -12.01
C ALA A 215 12.29 27.06 -12.40
N LYS A 216 12.83 26.27 -13.33
CA LYS A 216 14.14 26.47 -13.99
C LYS A 216 15.31 26.68 -13.01
N PHE A 217 15.27 26.01 -11.86
CA PHE A 217 16.27 26.19 -10.81
C PHE A 217 17.61 25.51 -11.12
N ILE A 218 17.58 24.28 -11.65
CA ILE A 218 18.80 23.57 -12.06
C ILE A 218 19.27 24.09 -13.42
N LYS A 219 20.53 24.53 -13.50
CA LYS A 219 21.13 25.18 -14.66
C LYS A 219 22.05 24.25 -15.46
N GLY A 220 22.36 24.63 -16.70
CA GLY A 220 23.18 23.84 -17.63
C GLY A 220 24.53 23.44 -17.04
N ASP A 221 25.27 24.40 -16.50
CA ASP A 221 26.62 24.24 -15.97
C ASP A 221 26.71 23.40 -14.67
N TRP A 222 25.56 23.04 -14.09
CA TRP A 222 25.49 22.16 -12.92
C TRP A 222 25.49 20.69 -13.33
N VAL A 223 25.11 20.37 -14.57
CA VAL A 223 24.87 19.01 -15.01
C VAL A 223 26.16 18.44 -15.62
N LYS A 224 26.51 17.22 -15.21
CA LYS A 224 27.64 16.48 -15.78
C LYS A 224 27.39 16.19 -17.26
N GLU A 225 28.42 16.34 -18.08
CA GLU A 225 28.35 15.97 -19.49
C GLU A 225 27.95 14.49 -19.64
N GLY A 226 26.93 14.21 -20.45
CA GLY A 226 26.36 12.89 -20.66
C GLY A 226 25.42 12.38 -19.56
N ALA A 227 25.07 13.19 -18.56
CA ALA A 227 24.13 12.79 -17.51
C ALA A 227 22.71 12.53 -18.03
N VAL A 228 21.95 11.76 -17.26
CA VAL A 228 20.50 11.57 -17.42
C VAL A 228 19.77 12.51 -16.49
N VAL A 229 18.84 13.30 -17.00
CA VAL A 229 18.09 14.29 -16.21
C VAL A 229 16.60 13.97 -16.21
N ILE A 230 16.06 13.70 -15.03
CA ILE A 230 14.64 13.49 -14.77
C ILE A 230 14.09 14.70 -14.02
N ASP A 231 13.30 15.51 -14.71
CA ASP A 231 12.59 16.66 -14.18
C ASP A 231 11.16 16.26 -13.75
N VAL A 232 10.96 16.23 -12.44
CA VAL A 232 9.66 15.94 -11.82
C VAL A 232 8.87 17.22 -11.55
N GLY A 233 9.51 18.38 -11.63
CA GLY A 233 8.90 19.67 -11.33
C GLY A 233 7.75 20.00 -12.26
N ILE A 234 6.71 20.63 -11.71
CA ILE A 234 5.62 21.23 -12.49
C ILE A 234 5.34 22.60 -11.88
N ASN A 235 5.70 23.64 -12.61
CA ASN A 235 5.58 25.03 -12.19
C ASN A 235 4.81 25.82 -13.25
N SER A 236 3.81 26.59 -12.84
CA SER A 236 3.09 27.52 -13.73
C SER A 236 3.83 28.85 -13.79
N VAL A 237 4.14 29.32 -14.99
CA VAL A 237 4.75 30.63 -15.24
C VAL A 237 3.86 31.39 -16.20
N GLU A 238 3.59 32.66 -15.93
CA GLU A 238 2.79 33.52 -16.80
C GLU A 238 3.35 33.55 -18.23
N ASP A 239 2.46 33.40 -19.20
CA ASP A 239 2.80 33.38 -20.61
C ASP A 239 1.60 33.86 -21.41
N SER A 240 1.64 35.14 -21.81
CA SER A 240 0.58 35.79 -22.58
C SER A 240 0.41 35.20 -23.99
N THR A 241 1.37 34.41 -24.48
CA THR A 241 1.27 33.73 -25.77
C THR A 241 0.40 32.46 -25.70
N LYS A 242 0.12 31.95 -24.50
CA LYS A 242 -0.73 30.78 -24.30
C LYS A 242 -2.16 31.21 -24.03
N LYS A 243 -3.13 30.47 -24.60
CA LYS A 243 -4.57 30.67 -24.35
C LYS A 243 -4.94 30.57 -22.87
N SER A 244 -4.17 29.81 -22.08
CA SER A 244 -4.32 29.68 -20.63
C SER A 244 -3.78 30.86 -19.82
N GLY A 245 -3.02 31.77 -20.44
CA GLY A 245 -2.29 32.85 -19.76
C GLY A 245 -1.03 32.39 -19.01
N TYR A 246 -0.72 31.10 -19.04
CA TYR A 246 0.46 30.51 -18.41
C TYR A 246 0.98 29.30 -19.20
N ARG A 247 2.27 29.00 -19.01
CA ARG A 247 2.94 27.78 -19.46
C ARG A 247 3.42 26.96 -18.27
N LEU A 248 3.50 25.64 -18.46
CA LEU A 248 4.12 24.75 -17.49
C LEU A 248 5.61 24.59 -17.81
N VAL A 249 6.45 24.69 -16.79
CA VAL A 249 7.89 24.45 -16.86
C VAL A 249 8.33 23.60 -15.66
N GLY A 250 9.43 22.88 -15.82
CA GLY A 250 9.95 22.02 -14.76
C GLY A 250 10.91 22.74 -13.82
N ASP A 251 11.56 21.96 -12.96
CA ASP A 251 12.59 22.44 -12.03
C ASP A 251 13.94 22.65 -12.72
N VAL A 252 14.10 22.12 -13.93
CA VAL A 252 15.31 22.19 -14.75
C VAL A 252 15.14 23.24 -15.83
N ASP A 253 16.17 24.04 -16.08
CA ASP A 253 16.22 24.90 -17.26
C ASP A 253 16.49 24.07 -18.51
N TYR A 254 15.42 23.53 -19.09
CA TYR A 254 15.47 22.54 -20.17
C TYR A 254 16.37 22.97 -21.34
N ASP A 255 16.31 24.25 -21.72
CA ASP A 255 17.05 24.76 -22.88
C ASP A 255 18.57 24.80 -22.66
N GLU A 256 19.03 25.05 -21.43
CA GLU A 256 20.45 25.00 -21.10
C GLU A 256 20.91 23.56 -20.87
N VAL A 257 20.13 22.78 -20.11
CA VAL A 257 20.55 21.45 -19.64
C VAL A 257 20.54 20.41 -20.75
N LYS A 258 19.67 20.55 -21.75
CA LYS A 258 19.63 19.62 -22.89
C LYS A 258 20.96 19.53 -23.65
N GLU A 259 21.76 20.59 -23.63
CA GLU A 259 23.05 20.65 -24.33
C GLU A 259 24.14 19.82 -23.63
N HIS A 260 23.96 19.49 -22.36
CA HIS A 260 24.92 18.75 -21.51
C HIS A 260 24.53 17.29 -21.26
N CYS A 261 23.25 16.94 -21.39
CA CYS A 261 22.73 15.63 -21.00
C CYS A 261 22.69 14.62 -22.16
N SER A 262 22.74 13.32 -21.83
CA SER A 262 22.44 12.26 -22.80
C SER A 262 20.94 12.01 -22.91
N TYR A 263 20.21 12.18 -21.81
CA TYR A 263 18.76 12.01 -21.74
C TYR A 263 18.13 13.10 -20.88
N ILE A 264 16.95 13.60 -21.28
CA ILE A 264 16.18 14.55 -20.49
C ILE A 264 14.67 14.33 -20.63
N THR A 265 13.94 14.38 -19.53
CA THR A 265 12.47 14.44 -19.57
C THR A 265 11.98 15.86 -19.83
N PRO A 266 11.03 16.08 -20.76
CA PRO A 266 10.44 17.38 -20.98
C PRO A 266 9.37 17.68 -19.92
N VAL A 267 9.13 18.97 -19.66
CA VAL A 267 7.97 19.43 -18.89
C VAL A 267 7.17 20.43 -19.71
N PRO A 268 5.89 20.15 -20.04
CA PRO A 268 5.14 18.92 -19.76
C PRO A 268 5.56 17.74 -20.65
N GLY A 269 5.08 16.53 -20.34
CA GLY A 269 5.23 15.33 -21.19
C GLY A 269 6.22 14.28 -20.68
N GLY A 270 7.00 14.60 -19.64
CA GLY A 270 7.90 13.67 -18.95
C GLY A 270 7.21 12.88 -17.85
N VAL A 271 7.47 13.24 -16.59
CA VAL A 271 7.06 12.43 -15.42
C VAL A 271 5.56 12.47 -15.14
N GLY A 272 4.87 13.61 -15.38
CA GLY A 272 3.45 13.78 -15.04
C GLY A 272 2.50 12.69 -15.59
N PRO A 273 2.55 12.36 -16.90
CA PRO A 273 1.79 11.24 -17.48
C PRO A 273 2.07 9.90 -16.80
N MET A 274 3.31 9.65 -16.36
CA MET A 274 3.69 8.41 -15.70
C MET A 274 3.07 8.28 -14.32
N THR A 275 2.86 9.37 -13.58
CA THR A 275 2.17 9.31 -12.28
C THR A 275 0.79 8.68 -12.40
N ILE A 276 0.02 9.02 -13.45
CA ILE A 276 -1.30 8.43 -13.67
C ILE A 276 -1.19 6.96 -14.10
N ALA A 277 -0.23 6.64 -14.97
CA ALA A 277 -0.01 5.25 -15.39
C ALA A 277 0.38 4.35 -14.20
N MET A 278 1.24 4.83 -13.30
CA MET A 278 1.68 4.09 -12.11
C MET A 278 0.58 3.96 -11.06
N LEU A 279 -0.28 4.97 -10.91
CA LEU A 279 -1.50 4.87 -10.08
C LEU A 279 -2.39 3.71 -10.55
N LEU A 280 -2.63 3.64 -11.86
CA LEU A 280 -3.39 2.53 -12.46
C LEU A 280 -2.63 1.22 -12.32
N LYS A 281 -1.29 1.20 -12.43
CA LYS A 281 -0.45 0.00 -12.24
C LYS A 281 -0.51 -0.54 -10.81
N ASN A 282 -0.58 0.33 -9.80
CA ASN A 282 -0.72 -0.09 -8.40
C ASN A 282 -2.10 -0.68 -8.09
N THR A 283 -3.16 -0.22 -8.80
CA THR A 283 -4.55 -0.62 -8.54
C THR A 283 -4.79 -2.13 -8.62
N PRO A 284 -4.43 -2.85 -9.71
CA PRO A 284 -4.61 -4.29 -9.79
C PRO A 284 -3.62 -5.04 -8.89
N VAL A 285 -2.39 -4.53 -8.65
CA VAL A 285 -1.43 -5.20 -7.75
C VAL A 285 -1.98 -5.30 -6.33
N ILE A 286 -2.61 -4.23 -5.85
CA ILE A 286 -3.26 -4.18 -4.56
C ILE A 286 -4.58 -4.98 -4.59
N GLY A 287 -5.38 -4.80 -5.65
CA GLY A 287 -6.64 -5.51 -5.86
C GLY A 287 -6.46 -7.03 -5.89
N VAL A 288 -5.53 -7.56 -6.69
CA VAL A 288 -5.22 -9.00 -6.80
C VAL A 288 -4.75 -9.57 -5.47
N ARG A 289 -3.99 -8.82 -4.64
CA ARG A 289 -3.62 -9.27 -3.30
C ARG A 289 -4.84 -9.34 -2.38
N HIS A 290 -5.71 -8.34 -2.42
CA HIS A 290 -6.98 -8.35 -1.68
C HIS A 290 -7.94 -9.45 -2.17
N PHE A 291 -7.94 -9.77 -3.47
CA PHE A 291 -8.75 -10.83 -4.07
C PHE A 291 -8.17 -12.23 -3.89
N ALA A 292 -6.86 -12.40 -3.91
CA ALA A 292 -6.23 -13.65 -3.47
C ALA A 292 -6.60 -13.89 -1.99
N ASP A 293 -6.64 -12.83 -1.17
CA ASP A 293 -7.09 -12.88 0.21
C ASP A 293 -8.61 -13.11 0.36
N SER A 294 -9.44 -12.73 -0.63
CA SER A 294 -10.91 -12.85 -0.57
C SER A 294 -11.48 -14.06 -1.31
N ARG A 295 -10.95 -14.50 -2.45
CA ARG A 295 -11.28 -15.78 -3.14
C ARG A 295 -10.61 -17.00 -2.51
N ALA A 296 -9.63 -16.78 -1.64
CA ALA A 296 -9.25 -17.79 -0.65
C ALA A 296 -10.33 -18.06 0.40
N MET A 297 -11.44 -17.30 0.42
CA MET A 297 -12.62 -17.66 1.20
C MET A 297 -13.39 -18.72 0.42
N SER A 298 -13.14 -19.99 0.78
CA SER A 298 -13.89 -21.17 0.35
C SER A 298 -15.41 -20.99 0.53
N LYS A 299 -16.23 -21.84 -0.09
CA LYS A 299 -17.68 -21.96 0.23
C LYS A 299 -17.96 -21.95 1.75
N SER A 300 -17.09 -22.60 2.52
CA SER A 300 -17.16 -22.63 3.99
C SER A 300 -17.00 -21.26 4.67
N ALA A 301 -16.42 -20.29 3.96
CA ALA A 301 -16.06 -18.98 4.43
C ALA A 301 -17.15 -17.93 4.08
N GLU A 302 -17.94 -18.17 3.01
CA GLU A 302 -19.24 -17.54 2.78
C GLU A 302 -20.28 -18.03 3.80
N GLU A 303 -20.36 -19.34 4.05
CA GLU A 303 -21.18 -19.95 5.11
C GLU A 303 -20.82 -19.41 6.50
N ALA A 304 -19.52 -19.20 6.75
CA ALA A 304 -19.02 -18.52 7.94
C ALA A 304 -19.47 -17.05 8.01
N LEU A 305 -19.48 -16.31 6.89
CA LEU A 305 -19.91 -14.91 6.85
C LEU A 305 -21.41 -14.74 7.15
N GLN A 306 -22.21 -15.66 6.63
CA GLN A 306 -23.63 -15.76 6.95
C GLN A 306 -23.83 -16.15 8.42
N SER A 307 -23.08 -17.14 8.92
CA SER A 307 -23.07 -17.53 10.34
C SER A 307 -22.63 -16.38 11.26
N ILE A 308 -21.74 -15.48 10.83
CA ILE A 308 -21.36 -14.25 11.57
C ILE A 308 -22.53 -13.28 11.67
N LYS A 309 -23.26 -13.05 10.57
CA LYS A 309 -24.43 -12.15 10.58
C LYS A 309 -25.48 -12.69 11.54
N GLU A 310 -25.77 -13.99 11.46
CA GLU A 310 -26.72 -14.68 12.33
C GLU A 310 -26.25 -14.70 13.80
N ALA A 311 -24.98 -14.98 14.07
CA ALA A 311 -24.43 -14.95 15.43
C ALA A 311 -24.40 -13.53 16.02
N ARG A 312 -24.14 -12.49 15.21
CA ARG A 312 -24.24 -11.09 15.63
C ARG A 312 -25.67 -10.69 15.95
N GLU A 313 -26.63 -11.07 15.12
CA GLU A 313 -28.05 -10.86 15.41
C GLU A 313 -28.47 -11.61 16.68
N LYS A 314 -27.97 -12.83 16.88
CA LYS A 314 -28.24 -13.63 18.08
C LYS A 314 -27.59 -13.02 19.33
N ALA A 315 -26.36 -12.51 19.24
CA ALA A 315 -25.66 -11.81 20.32
C ALA A 315 -26.32 -10.47 20.67
N HIS A 316 -26.81 -9.75 19.65
CA HIS A 316 -27.60 -8.55 19.81
C HIS A 316 -28.95 -8.86 20.50
N LYS A 317 -29.63 -9.94 20.09
CA LYS A 317 -30.85 -10.45 20.74
C LYS A 317 -30.60 -10.95 22.17
N LEU A 318 -29.43 -11.50 22.47
CA LEU A 318 -29.01 -11.98 23.80
C LEU A 318 -28.50 -10.86 24.73
N LYS A 319 -28.52 -9.59 24.31
CA LYS A 319 -28.02 -8.43 25.09
C LYS A 319 -26.60 -8.62 25.65
N LEU A 320 -25.69 -9.29 24.94
CA LEU A 320 -24.31 -9.52 25.41
C LEU A 320 -23.49 -8.23 25.57
N ASN A 321 -23.84 -7.16 24.84
CA ASN A 321 -23.29 -5.82 25.08
C ASN A 321 -23.70 -5.21 26.44
N ALA A 322 -24.59 -5.88 27.19
CA ALA A 322 -25.07 -5.47 28.50
C ALA A 322 -24.63 -6.43 29.64
N MET A 323 -23.51 -7.15 29.50
CA MET A 323 -22.95 -7.90 30.63
C MET A 323 -22.58 -6.95 31.78
N SER A 324 -23.18 -7.15 32.95
CA SER A 324 -22.90 -6.39 34.16
C SER A 324 -21.43 -6.58 34.61
N LYS A 325 -20.89 -5.62 35.37
CA LYS A 325 -19.54 -5.73 35.96
C LYS A 325 -19.35 -7.03 36.77
N LYS A 326 -20.43 -7.56 37.38
CA LYS A 326 -20.43 -8.80 38.17
C LYS A 326 -20.27 -10.05 37.29
N GLU A 327 -20.87 -10.06 36.10
CA GLU A 327 -20.75 -11.16 35.14
C GLU A 327 -19.38 -11.17 34.45
N ARG A 328 -18.85 -9.99 34.09
CA ARG A 328 -17.48 -9.86 33.55
C ARG A 328 -16.41 -10.33 34.55
N ARG A 329 -16.64 -10.16 35.86
CA ARG A 329 -15.74 -10.67 36.91
C ARG A 329 -15.73 -12.20 37.02
N LYS A 330 -16.83 -12.87 36.68
CA LYS A 330 -16.95 -14.33 36.69
C LYS A 330 -16.45 -15.02 35.42
N PHE A 331 -16.12 -14.28 34.37
CA PHE A 331 -15.64 -14.86 33.12
C PHE A 331 -14.24 -15.49 33.27
N PRO A 332 -14.07 -16.79 32.96
CA PRO A 332 -12.81 -17.50 33.15
C PRO A 332 -11.82 -17.20 32.02
N GLY A 333 -11.22 -16.01 32.00
CA GLY A 333 -10.24 -15.57 31.00
C GLY A 333 -8.78 -16.03 31.25
N ASN A 334 -8.58 -17.22 31.84
CA ASN A 334 -7.28 -17.62 32.40
C ASN A 334 -6.81 -19.00 31.87
N PHE A 335 -5.67 -19.04 31.15
CA PHE A 335 -5.07 -20.25 30.55
C PHE A 335 -4.40 -21.22 31.55
N MET A 336 -4.56 -21.02 32.86
CA MET A 336 -3.70 -21.65 33.90
C MET A 336 -3.73 -23.20 33.95
N ASN A 337 -4.67 -23.87 33.27
CA ASN A 337 -4.90 -25.32 33.45
C ASN A 337 -4.49 -26.22 32.27
N PHE A 338 -3.69 -25.75 31.31
CA PHE A 338 -3.29 -26.58 30.17
C PHE A 338 -1.79 -26.86 30.10
N LYS A 339 -1.39 -27.98 30.73
CA LYS A 339 -0.13 -28.67 30.49
C LYS A 339 -0.41 -29.89 29.59
N LEU A 340 0.43 -30.13 28.59
CA LEU A 340 0.49 -31.43 27.93
C LEU A 340 0.87 -32.49 28.97
N GLY A 341 0.48 -33.76 28.75
CA GLY A 341 0.98 -34.88 29.54
C GLY A 341 2.51 -34.80 29.69
N GLY A 342 3.00 -34.92 30.93
CA GLY A 342 4.42 -34.72 31.24
C GLY A 342 4.85 -33.27 31.51
N GLY A 343 3.93 -32.36 31.81
CA GLY A 343 4.25 -31.04 32.40
C GLY A 343 4.69 -29.94 31.42
N ARG A 344 4.59 -30.16 30.10
CA ARG A 344 5.01 -29.18 29.09
C ARG A 344 3.89 -28.16 28.79
N PRO A 345 4.17 -26.85 28.72
CA PRO A 345 3.16 -25.86 28.32
C PRO A 345 2.76 -26.07 26.85
N GLU A 346 1.45 -25.98 26.58
CA GLU A 346 0.89 -26.15 25.24
C GLU A 346 1.04 -24.90 24.36
N PHE A 347 1.14 -23.73 25.00
CA PHE A 347 1.26 -22.41 24.39
C PHE A 347 2.43 -21.63 25.00
N TYR A 348 3.05 -20.76 24.20
CA TYR A 348 4.20 -19.95 24.60
C TYR A 348 3.91 -18.45 24.38
N HIS A 349 4.61 -17.59 25.14
CA HIS A 349 4.55 -16.12 25.05
C HIS A 349 3.13 -15.56 25.25
N ILE A 350 2.53 -15.87 26.40
CA ILE A 350 1.20 -15.42 26.76
C ILE A 350 1.28 -14.08 27.48
N GLU A 351 0.87 -13.00 26.81
CA GLU A 351 0.69 -11.70 27.47
C GLU A 351 -0.62 -11.65 28.27
N ARG A 352 -0.57 -11.05 29.45
CA ARG A 352 -1.71 -10.85 30.36
C ARG A 352 -1.99 -9.36 30.49
N ASN A 353 -3.27 -9.00 30.56
CA ASN A 353 -3.69 -7.63 30.85
C ASN A 353 -3.46 -7.30 32.33
N GLN A 354 -3.74 -6.05 32.69
CA GLN A 354 -3.63 -5.53 34.06
C GLN A 354 -4.43 -6.33 35.11
N ASN A 355 -5.43 -7.10 34.68
CA ASN A 355 -6.24 -7.97 35.55
C ASN A 355 -5.71 -9.42 35.60
N GLY A 356 -4.52 -9.69 35.05
CA GLY A 356 -3.94 -11.03 34.96
C GLY A 356 -4.65 -11.94 33.95
N ARG A 357 -5.56 -11.41 33.13
CA ARG A 357 -6.35 -12.14 32.13
C ARG A 357 -5.73 -12.02 30.75
N ILE A 358 -5.99 -13.01 29.91
CA ILE A 358 -5.36 -13.09 28.58
C ILE A 358 -6.34 -12.59 27.49
N PHE A 359 -7.64 -12.63 27.79
CA PHE A 359 -8.70 -12.10 26.95
C PHE A 359 -9.91 -11.65 27.77
N GLU A 360 -10.71 -10.73 27.21
CA GLU A 360 -11.98 -10.27 27.75
C GLU A 360 -13.14 -10.75 26.84
N PRO A 361 -14.40 -10.77 27.33
CA PRO A 361 -15.53 -11.38 26.63
C PRO A 361 -15.83 -10.81 25.23
N ASP A 362 -15.47 -9.57 24.95
CA ASP A 362 -15.71 -8.83 23.71
C ASP A 362 -14.47 -8.76 22.79
N HIS A 363 -13.41 -9.48 23.14
CA HIS A 363 -12.18 -9.47 22.35
C HIS A 363 -12.32 -10.27 21.06
N VAL A 364 -11.81 -9.69 19.97
CA VAL A 364 -11.73 -10.33 18.66
C VAL A 364 -10.32 -10.86 18.44
N PHE A 365 -10.19 -12.10 17.97
CA PHE A 365 -8.90 -12.73 17.71
C PHE A 365 -8.64 -12.94 16.20
N GLU A 366 -7.41 -13.30 15.87
CA GLU A 366 -6.98 -13.67 14.52
C GLU A 366 -5.91 -14.76 14.68
N ILE A 367 -6.06 -15.92 14.03
CA ILE A 367 -5.08 -17.01 14.10
C ILE A 367 -4.27 -17.04 12.80
N VAL A 368 -3.03 -16.58 12.82
CA VAL A 368 -2.16 -16.64 11.65
C VAL A 368 -1.42 -17.96 11.64
N VAL A 369 -1.58 -18.78 10.60
CA VAL A 369 -0.85 -20.04 10.44
C VAL A 369 0.23 -19.87 9.36
N TYR A 370 1.47 -19.81 9.80
CA TYR A 370 2.63 -19.82 8.92
C TYR A 370 3.00 -21.26 8.56
N GLY A 371 3.20 -21.55 7.27
CA GLY A 371 3.67 -22.85 6.79
C GLY A 371 4.84 -22.69 5.83
N THR A 372 5.89 -23.49 6.00
CA THR A 372 6.89 -23.79 4.98
C THR A 372 6.83 -25.27 4.63
N LYS A 373 7.58 -25.68 3.59
CA LYS A 373 7.73 -27.08 3.17
C LYS A 373 8.02 -28.01 4.36
N ASN A 374 8.77 -27.53 5.36
CA ASN A 374 9.27 -28.33 6.49
C ASN A 374 8.65 -27.92 7.84
N ASN A 375 8.20 -26.68 8.03
CA ASN A 375 7.71 -26.19 9.31
C ASN A 375 6.29 -25.60 9.22
N CYS A 376 5.57 -25.58 10.34
CA CYS A 376 4.30 -24.87 10.42
C CYS A 376 4.10 -24.35 11.85
N GLN A 377 3.70 -23.09 11.98
CA GLN A 377 3.55 -22.35 13.23
C GLN A 377 2.19 -21.66 13.22
N ALA A 378 1.50 -21.63 14.35
CA ALA A 378 0.28 -20.85 14.51
C ALA A 378 0.45 -19.78 15.58
N THR A 379 0.00 -18.58 15.26
CA THR A 379 0.07 -17.38 16.10
C THR A 379 -1.34 -16.88 16.35
N VAL A 380 -1.72 -16.66 17.60
CA VAL A 380 -3.01 -16.06 17.94
C VAL A 380 -2.78 -14.58 18.25
N ILE A 381 -3.50 -13.70 17.56
CA ILE A 381 -3.40 -12.24 17.66
C ILE A 381 -4.72 -11.72 18.23
N ASN A 382 -4.67 -10.86 19.25
CA ASN A 382 -5.85 -10.18 19.78
C ASN A 382 -6.01 -8.81 19.11
N LYS A 383 -7.01 -8.68 18.23
CA LYS A 383 -7.29 -7.47 17.46
C LYS A 383 -7.86 -6.36 18.34
N SER A 384 -8.63 -6.71 19.37
CA SER A 384 -9.21 -5.74 20.31
C SER A 384 -8.16 -5.13 21.25
N TRP A 385 -6.93 -5.67 21.25
CA TRP A 385 -5.85 -5.21 22.10
C TRP A 385 -4.60 -4.82 21.29
N ASN A 386 -4.80 -3.92 20.33
CA ASN A 386 -3.75 -3.38 19.47
C ASN A 386 -2.91 -4.46 18.74
N ARG A 387 -3.56 -5.57 18.34
CA ARG A 387 -2.93 -6.70 17.63
C ARG A 387 -1.78 -7.38 18.40
N ARG A 388 -1.84 -7.39 19.73
CA ARG A 388 -0.88 -8.14 20.55
C ARG A 388 -0.94 -9.64 20.27
N THR A 389 0.23 -10.26 20.21
CA THR A 389 0.35 -11.71 20.05
C THR A 389 0.11 -12.38 21.39
N VAL A 390 -0.88 -13.27 21.43
CA VAL A 390 -1.36 -13.94 22.64
C VAL A 390 -0.82 -15.38 22.75
N SER A 391 -0.37 -15.99 21.65
CA SER A 391 0.07 -17.38 21.67
C SER A 391 0.91 -17.82 20.47
N LEU A 392 1.94 -18.64 20.71
CA LEU A 392 2.72 -19.36 19.69
C LEU A 392 2.62 -20.88 19.91
N THR A 393 2.30 -21.65 18.87
CA THR A 393 2.37 -23.12 18.90
C THR A 393 3.04 -23.72 17.66
N ASN A 394 3.95 -24.68 17.87
CA ASN A 394 4.65 -25.42 16.81
C ASN A 394 3.84 -26.67 16.38
N ALA A 395 3.78 -26.94 15.08
CA ALA A 395 2.99 -28.02 14.48
C ALA A 395 3.14 -29.42 15.14
N GLY A 396 4.32 -29.74 15.68
CA GLY A 396 4.60 -31.03 16.33
C GLY A 396 3.84 -31.27 17.64
N ARG A 397 3.25 -30.24 18.25
CA ARG A 397 2.51 -30.35 19.53
C ARG A 397 1.01 -30.13 19.41
N VAL A 398 0.52 -29.86 18.20
CA VAL A 398 -0.92 -29.77 17.86
C VAL A 398 -1.47 -31.06 17.25
N GLY A 399 -0.68 -32.15 17.27
CA GLY A 399 -1.09 -33.50 16.85
C GLY A 399 -0.63 -33.92 15.45
N ILE A 400 0.34 -33.24 14.82
CA ILE A 400 0.76 -33.52 13.43
C ILE A 400 2.20 -34.06 13.38
N ARG A 401 2.37 -35.27 12.80
CA ARG A 401 3.67 -35.94 12.65
C ARG A 401 4.63 -35.11 11.78
N LYS A 402 5.92 -35.07 12.16
CA LYS A 402 6.98 -34.24 11.54
C LYS A 402 7.23 -34.50 10.04
N CYS A 403 6.84 -35.66 9.49
CA CYS A 403 7.34 -36.15 8.19
C CYS A 403 6.36 -36.08 6.99
N LYS A 404 5.21 -35.39 7.08
CA LYS A 404 4.32 -35.18 5.92
C LYS A 404 4.58 -33.83 5.26
N ARG A 405 4.58 -33.79 3.92
CA ARG A 405 4.60 -32.56 3.10
C ARG A 405 3.44 -31.66 3.55
N LYS A 406 3.74 -30.52 4.17
CA LYS A 406 2.74 -29.66 4.84
C LYS A 406 2.13 -28.67 3.83
N GLY A 407 1.15 -29.13 3.04
CA GLY A 407 0.36 -28.29 2.13
C GLY A 407 -0.90 -27.70 2.78
N ASN A 408 -1.75 -27.04 1.99
CA ASN A 408 -2.94 -26.28 2.42
C ASN A 408 -3.84 -27.00 3.44
N LYS A 409 -4.20 -28.25 3.15
CA LYS A 409 -5.04 -29.10 4.04
C LYS A 409 -4.43 -29.32 5.44
N THR A 410 -3.10 -29.22 5.57
CA THR A 410 -2.41 -29.42 6.85
C THR A 410 -2.54 -28.17 7.74
N ALA A 411 -2.36 -26.98 7.17
CA ALA A 411 -2.52 -25.73 7.91
C ALA A 411 -3.98 -25.50 8.33
N GLU A 412 -4.93 -25.92 7.49
CA GLU A 412 -6.36 -25.85 7.80
C GLU A 412 -6.71 -26.68 9.06
N ARG A 413 -6.22 -27.92 9.13
CA ARG A 413 -6.37 -28.79 10.31
C ARG A 413 -5.72 -28.19 11.57
N ILE A 414 -4.61 -27.47 11.42
CA ILE A 414 -3.96 -26.77 12.53
C ILE A 414 -4.87 -25.65 13.04
N GLY A 415 -5.38 -24.79 12.15
CA GLY A 415 -6.32 -23.72 12.52
C GLY A 415 -7.56 -24.24 13.25
N GLN A 416 -8.18 -25.31 12.72
CA GLN A 416 -9.33 -25.96 13.34
C GLN A 416 -9.00 -26.53 14.74
N SER A 417 -7.82 -27.15 14.91
CA SER A 417 -7.36 -27.67 16.20
C SER A 417 -7.17 -26.55 17.23
N VAL A 418 -6.56 -25.43 16.83
CA VAL A 418 -6.37 -24.26 17.71
C VAL A 418 -7.72 -23.68 18.14
N ALA A 419 -8.70 -23.55 17.25
CA ALA A 419 -10.00 -23.03 17.64
C ALA A 419 -10.85 -23.98 18.47
N LYS A 420 -10.75 -25.29 18.25
CA LYS A 420 -11.37 -26.28 19.14
C LYS A 420 -10.83 -26.13 20.56
N LYS A 421 -9.54 -25.82 20.70
CA LYS A 421 -8.91 -25.53 21.99
C LYS A 421 -9.40 -24.20 22.56
N MET A 422 -9.53 -23.15 21.75
CA MET A 422 -10.10 -21.86 22.18
C MET A 422 -11.53 -21.98 22.71
N ARG A 423 -12.39 -22.79 22.06
CA ARG A 423 -13.77 -23.04 22.54
C ARG A 423 -13.81 -23.65 23.95
N ARG A 424 -12.84 -24.51 24.29
CA ARG A 424 -12.72 -25.08 25.65
C ARG A 424 -12.38 -24.02 26.71
N LEU A 425 -11.89 -22.85 26.30
CA LEU A 425 -11.53 -21.73 27.18
C LEU A 425 -12.69 -20.73 27.38
N GLY A 426 -13.92 -21.12 27.04
CA GLY A 426 -15.08 -20.23 27.20
C GLY A 426 -15.23 -19.20 26.08
N VAL A 427 -14.48 -19.34 24.98
CA VAL A 427 -14.72 -18.57 23.75
C VAL A 427 -15.98 -19.12 23.09
N THR A 428 -17.10 -18.42 23.28
CA THR A 428 -18.46 -18.87 22.94
C THR A 428 -18.78 -18.78 21.45
N CYS A 429 -18.19 -17.83 20.73
CA CYS A 429 -18.31 -17.71 19.29
C CYS A 429 -16.92 -17.84 18.67
N ALA A 430 -16.70 -18.86 17.85
CA ALA A 430 -15.43 -19.10 17.17
C ALA A 430 -15.73 -19.34 15.69
N ASP A 431 -15.81 -18.27 14.92
CA ASP A 431 -15.86 -18.37 13.46
C ASP A 431 -14.44 -18.47 12.90
N LEU A 432 -14.18 -19.40 11.97
CA LEU A 432 -12.85 -19.72 11.49
C LEU A 432 -12.75 -19.49 9.98
N ARG A 433 -12.05 -18.43 9.58
CA ARG A 433 -11.93 -18.02 8.18
C ARG A 433 -10.52 -18.23 7.69
N PHE A 434 -10.31 -19.20 6.81
CA PHE A 434 -9.03 -19.38 6.15
C PHE A 434 -8.89 -18.40 4.98
N ARG A 435 -7.73 -17.78 4.87
CA ARG A 435 -7.27 -16.94 3.76
C ARG A 435 -5.89 -17.41 3.34
N TYR A 436 -5.66 -17.55 2.04
CA TYR A 436 -4.41 -18.00 1.46
C TYR A 436 -3.65 -16.76 0.97
N LEU A 437 -2.53 -16.47 1.62
CA LEU A 437 -1.60 -15.43 1.20
C LEU A 437 -0.55 -16.10 0.30
N MET A 438 -0.52 -15.78 -0.99
CA MET A 438 0.54 -16.26 -1.88
C MET A 438 1.77 -15.36 -1.80
N ARG A 439 2.94 -15.94 -1.51
CA ARG A 439 4.25 -15.38 -1.90
C ARG A 439 4.87 -16.32 -2.93
N GLN A 440 5.48 -15.78 -4.00
CA GLN A 440 6.36 -16.54 -4.87
C GLN A 440 7.37 -17.31 -3.98
N SER A 441 7.32 -18.65 -4.02
CA SER A 441 8.08 -19.64 -3.23
C SER A 441 7.52 -20.15 -1.88
N SER A 442 6.48 -19.60 -1.25
CA SER A 442 5.91 -20.16 0.01
C SER A 442 4.45 -19.77 0.26
N ILE A 443 3.63 -20.76 0.65
CA ILE A 443 2.19 -20.59 0.88
C ILE A 443 1.96 -20.15 2.33
N PHE A 444 1.30 -19.02 2.53
CA PHE A 444 0.86 -18.53 3.84
C PHE A 444 -0.64 -18.79 4.01
N ILE A 445 -1.07 -19.18 5.21
CA ILE A 445 -2.49 -19.47 5.50
C ILE A 445 -2.91 -18.68 6.73
N MET A 446 -3.58 -17.56 6.52
CA MET A 446 -4.14 -16.74 7.59
C MET A 446 -5.52 -17.28 7.98
N ALA A 447 -5.69 -17.79 9.19
CA ALA A 447 -6.99 -18.25 9.71
C ALA A 447 -7.60 -17.18 10.65
N VAL A 448 -8.38 -16.24 10.15
CA VAL A 448 -9.00 -15.22 11.02
C VAL A 448 -10.08 -15.87 11.90
N LEU A 449 -9.87 -15.87 13.22
CA LEU A 449 -10.81 -16.40 14.20
C LEU A 449 -11.65 -15.28 14.82
N ARG A 450 -12.82 -14.98 14.26
CA ARG A 450 -13.66 -13.92 14.85
C ARG A 450 -14.44 -14.47 16.05
N VAL A 451 -14.24 -13.82 17.19
CA VAL A 451 -15.01 -14.06 18.42
C VAL A 451 -16.04 -12.93 18.55
N CYS A 452 -17.26 -13.28 18.96
CA CYS A 452 -18.37 -12.39 19.24
C CYS A 452 -18.96 -12.75 20.60
#